data_AF-A0A8T4G2L7-F1
#
_entry.id   AF-A0A8T4G2L7-F1
#
_cell.length_a   1.000
_cell.length_b   1.000
_cell.length_c   1.000
_cell.angle_alpha   90.00
_cell.angle_beta   90.00
_cell.angle_gamma   90.00
#
_symmetry.space_group_name_H-M   'P 1'
#
loop_
_entity.id
_entity.type
_entity.pdbx_description
1 polymer ?
#
loop_
_entity_poly.entity_id
_entity_poly.type
_entity_poly.pdbx_seq_one_letter_code
_entity_poly.pdbx_strand_id
1 'polypeptide(L)'
;MVKPFAWDKGLDYMKTYKLILDHYRNTNRDTSKAYDIILLTQLRNGSRLTEAINFLNTIIETKPFKRQAYIKVEKRKDGYERLMILPEEISKQELMRVSYVIKEANKWKVSNYCRRTYGFNTHALRYALISYLSQKGVAPQLIAKITGHKTLDYILYYTQQQKAEELLKDLR
;
A
#
# COMPACT_ATOMS: atom_id res chain seq x y z
N MET A 1 -8.65 -1.82 -22.75
CA MET A 1 -8.78 -0.99 -21.53
C MET A 1 -9.47 -1.84 -20.46
N VAL A 2 -8.78 -2.21 -19.38
CA VAL A 2 -9.34 -3.07 -18.32
C VAL A 2 -10.46 -2.30 -17.63
N LYS A 3 -11.66 -2.87 -17.51
CA LYS A 3 -12.78 -2.22 -16.79
C LYS A 3 -12.39 -2.11 -15.31
N PRO A 4 -12.41 -0.91 -14.72
CA PRO A 4 -12.24 -0.73 -13.28
C PRO A 4 -13.28 -1.56 -12.52
N PHE A 5 -12.87 -2.34 -11.53
CA PHE A 5 -13.83 -2.89 -10.59
C PHE A 5 -14.27 -1.77 -9.64
N ALA A 6 -15.51 -1.82 -9.16
CA ALA A 6 -16.13 -0.74 -8.38
C ALA A 6 -15.37 -0.33 -7.08
N TRP A 7 -14.34 -1.09 -6.68
CA TRP A 7 -13.66 -0.99 -5.39
C TRP A 7 -12.19 -0.57 -5.48
N ASP A 8 -11.49 -0.83 -6.58
CA ASP A 8 -10.12 -0.33 -6.83
C ASP A 8 -10.12 1.03 -7.54
N LYS A 9 -11.31 1.48 -8.00
CA LYS A 9 -11.47 2.61 -8.94
C LYS A 9 -10.56 2.51 -10.17
N GLY A 10 -10.04 1.32 -10.50
CA GLY A 10 -9.11 1.09 -11.58
C GLY A 10 -7.74 1.75 -11.38
N LEU A 11 -7.29 1.93 -10.13
CA LEU A 11 -5.96 2.47 -9.88
C LEU A 11 -4.89 1.51 -10.41
N ASP A 12 -4.15 1.99 -11.40
CA ASP A 12 -2.93 1.33 -11.88
C ASP A 12 -1.81 1.52 -10.86
N TYR A 13 -1.23 0.42 -10.38
CA TYR A 13 -0.18 0.44 -9.35
C TYR A 13 1.01 1.31 -9.75
N MET A 14 1.53 1.16 -10.97
CA MET A 14 2.75 1.85 -11.41
C MET A 14 2.48 3.35 -11.59
N LYS A 15 1.36 3.72 -12.22
CA LYS A 15 0.97 5.12 -12.39
C LYS A 15 0.69 5.79 -11.05
N THR A 16 0.02 5.10 -10.14
CA THR A 16 -0.30 5.63 -8.80
C THR A 16 0.96 5.80 -7.98
N TYR A 17 1.88 4.82 -8.02
CA TYR A 17 3.16 4.91 -7.33
C TYR A 17 3.98 6.10 -7.84
N LYS A 18 4.10 6.24 -9.17
CA LYS A 18 4.79 7.37 -9.79
C LYS A 18 4.16 8.70 -9.41
N LEU A 19 2.83 8.82 -9.46
CA LEU A 19 2.10 10.03 -9.09
C LEU A 19 2.44 10.49 -7.67
N ILE A 20 2.36 9.59 -6.69
CA ILE A 20 2.64 9.92 -5.28
C ILE A 20 4.13 10.21 -5.10
N LEU A 21 5.01 9.46 -5.76
CA LEU A 21 6.46 9.65 -5.69
C LEU A 21 6.88 11.00 -6.26
N ASP A 22 6.33 11.40 -7.39
CA ASP A 22 6.61 12.69 -8.03
C ASP A 22 6.11 13.84 -7.14
N HIS A 23 4.92 13.70 -6.53
CA HIS A 23 4.43 14.69 -5.55
C HIS A 23 5.33 14.77 -4.30
N TYR A 24 5.73 13.63 -3.73
CA TYR A 24 6.67 13.54 -2.61
C TYR A 24 8.00 14.26 -2.88
N ARG A 25 8.54 14.09 -4.09
CA ARG A 25 9.81 14.71 -4.50
C ARG A 25 9.71 16.22 -4.64
N ASN A 26 8.56 16.73 -5.08
CA ASN A 26 8.37 18.14 -5.40
C ASN A 26 7.76 18.97 -4.25
N THR A 27 7.14 18.33 -3.26
CA THR A 27 6.53 19.05 -2.14
C THR A 27 7.55 19.46 -1.09
N ASN A 28 7.47 20.72 -0.65
CA ASN A 28 8.35 21.25 0.41
C ASN A 28 7.72 21.17 1.81
N ARG A 29 6.43 20.80 1.91
CA ARG A 29 5.72 20.73 3.19
C ARG A 29 5.98 19.38 3.85
N ASP A 30 6.55 19.40 5.04
CA ASP A 30 6.82 18.19 5.84
C ASP A 30 5.56 17.33 6.03
N THR A 31 4.40 17.95 6.24
CA THR A 31 3.12 17.22 6.35
C THR A 31 2.76 16.46 5.08
N SER A 32 2.98 17.07 3.91
CA SER A 32 2.74 16.40 2.63
C SER A 32 3.74 15.27 2.42
N LYS A 33 5.04 15.52 2.66
CA LYS A 33 6.07 14.49 2.57
C LYS A 33 5.80 13.29 3.46
N ALA A 34 5.46 13.53 4.74
CA ALA A 34 5.14 12.49 5.70
C ALA A 34 3.96 11.63 5.23
N TYR A 35 2.88 12.28 4.77
CA TYR A 35 1.70 11.58 4.31
C TYR A 35 1.95 10.81 3.01
N ASP A 36 2.75 11.35 2.08
CA ASP A 36 3.14 10.63 0.88
C ASP A 36 4.02 9.42 1.19
N ILE A 37 4.95 9.53 2.14
CA ILE A 37 5.73 8.39 2.63
C ILE A 37 4.81 7.29 3.19
N ILE A 38 3.77 7.67 3.96
CA ILE A 38 2.77 6.72 4.48
C ILE A 38 2.02 6.05 3.33
N LEU A 39 1.57 6.81 2.32
CA LEU A 39 0.80 6.29 1.19
C LEU A 39 1.64 5.41 0.26
N LEU A 40 2.89 5.80 -0.05
CA LEU A 40 3.85 4.98 -0.80
C LEU A 40 4.14 3.67 -0.08
N THR A 41 4.36 3.74 1.24
CA THR A 41 4.56 2.56 2.08
C THR A 41 3.33 1.66 2.06
N GLN A 42 2.13 2.23 2.17
CA GLN A 42 0.88 1.48 2.10
C GLN A 42 0.74 0.77 0.75
N LEU A 43 0.97 1.49 -0.35
CA LEU A 43 0.87 0.98 -1.72
C LEU A 43 1.89 -0.13 -1.98
N ARG A 44 3.17 0.08 -1.64
CA ARG A 44 4.25 -0.91 -1.83
C ARG A 44 3.99 -2.23 -1.12
N ASN A 45 3.35 -2.17 0.04
CA ASN A 45 3.12 -3.33 0.90
C ASN A 45 1.70 -3.92 0.77
N GLY A 46 0.80 -3.23 0.06
CA GLY A 46 -0.62 -3.56 0.01
C GLY A 46 -1.24 -3.69 1.40
N SER A 47 -0.81 -2.85 2.35
CA SER A 47 -1.27 -2.90 3.73
C SER A 47 -2.52 -2.04 3.93
N ARG A 48 -3.19 -2.16 5.08
CA ARG A 48 -4.10 -1.09 5.52
C ARG A 48 -3.29 0.14 5.92
N LEU A 49 -3.97 1.28 5.94
CA LEU A 49 -3.36 2.56 6.31
C LEU A 49 -2.78 2.55 7.74
N THR A 50 -3.49 1.96 8.72
CA THR A 50 -2.98 1.88 10.09
C THR A 50 -1.75 1.00 10.19
N GLU A 51 -1.72 -0.12 9.47
CA GLU A 51 -0.54 -1.00 9.39
C GLU A 51 0.68 -0.25 8.81
N ALA A 52 0.48 0.62 7.81
CA ALA A 52 1.57 1.44 7.25
C ALA A 52 2.10 2.48 8.25
N ILE A 53 1.21 3.14 9.01
CA ILE A 53 1.61 4.08 10.07
C ILE A 53 2.39 3.34 11.16
N ASN A 54 1.87 2.21 11.63
CA ASN A 54 2.53 1.38 12.66
C ASN A 54 3.91 0.92 12.19
N PHE A 55 4.03 0.42 10.96
CA PHE A 55 5.30 0.03 10.36
C PHE A 55 6.34 1.16 10.39
N LEU A 56 5.95 2.37 9.96
CA LEU A 56 6.85 3.51 9.91
C LEU A 56 7.31 3.92 11.31
N ASN A 57 6.40 3.97 12.29
CA ASN A 57 6.75 4.22 13.68
C ASN A 57 7.75 3.18 14.22
N THR A 58 7.51 1.88 13.95
CA THR A 58 8.43 0.80 14.34
C THR A 58 9.83 1.00 13.77
N ILE A 59 9.99 1.27 12.46
CA ILE A 59 11.32 1.41 11.86
C ILE A 59 12.04 2.70 12.27
N ILE A 60 11.30 3.78 12.58
CA ILE A 60 11.86 5.05 13.10
C ILE A 60 12.53 4.80 14.47
N GLU A 61 11.89 3.99 15.31
CA GLU A 61 12.34 3.68 16.66
C GLU A 61 13.42 2.59 16.68
N THR A 62 13.44 1.69 15.70
CA THR A 62 14.40 0.59 15.60
C THR A 62 15.85 1.08 15.50
N LYS A 63 16.74 0.55 16.37
CA LYS A 63 18.20 0.78 16.35
C LYS A 63 18.95 -0.57 16.34
N PRO A 64 19.90 -0.81 15.40
CA PRO A 64 20.20 0.01 14.23
C PRO A 64 19.01 0.06 13.25
N PHE A 65 18.91 1.13 12.47
CA PHE A 65 17.81 1.34 11.52
C PHE A 65 17.69 0.16 10.55
N LYS A 66 16.49 -0.38 10.40
CA LYS A 66 16.15 -1.43 9.43
C LYS A 66 15.07 -0.93 8.48
N ARG A 67 15.21 -1.24 7.19
CA ARG A 67 14.22 -0.88 6.14
C ARG A 67 13.03 -1.84 6.08
N GLN A 68 13.02 -2.87 6.92
CA GLN A 68 11.98 -3.88 6.96
C GLN A 68 11.71 -4.31 8.41
N ALA A 69 10.47 -4.70 8.68
CA ALA A 69 10.02 -5.17 9.97
C ALA A 69 8.80 -6.08 9.80
N TYR A 70 8.63 -7.02 10.73
CA TYR A 70 7.38 -7.77 10.85
C TYR A 70 6.37 -6.92 11.63
N ILE A 71 5.16 -6.81 11.10
CA ILE A 71 4.07 -6.03 11.69
C ILE A 71 2.87 -6.92 11.92
N LYS A 72 2.31 -6.83 13.11
CA LYS A 72 1.08 -7.51 13.50
C LYS A 72 -0.11 -6.98 12.70
N VAL A 73 -0.86 -7.89 12.09
CA VAL A 73 -2.11 -7.55 11.39
C VAL A 73 -3.22 -7.39 12.43
N GLU A 74 -3.50 -6.16 12.87
CA GLU A 74 -4.43 -5.86 13.98
C GLU A 74 -5.80 -6.54 13.88
N LYS A 75 -6.32 -6.70 12.65
CA LYS A 75 -7.63 -7.32 12.43
C LYS A 75 -7.64 -8.84 12.62
N ARG A 76 -6.48 -9.47 12.77
CA ARG A 76 -6.38 -10.90 13.03
C ARG A 76 -6.16 -11.16 14.51
N LYS A 77 -7.03 -11.98 15.10
CA LYS A 77 -6.96 -12.38 16.51
C LYS A 77 -5.88 -13.43 16.81
N ASP A 78 -5.31 -14.03 15.78
CA ASP A 78 -4.31 -15.11 15.87
C ASP A 78 -2.86 -14.61 16.00
N GLY A 79 -2.67 -13.30 16.19
CA GLY A 79 -1.33 -12.72 16.35
C GLY A 79 -0.48 -12.73 15.08
N TYR A 80 -1.08 -12.98 13.91
CA TYR A 80 -0.34 -13.07 12.65
C TYR A 80 0.45 -11.79 12.33
N GLU A 81 1.71 -11.99 11.98
CA GLU A 81 2.62 -10.95 11.53
C GLU A 81 2.99 -11.15 10.05
N ARG A 82 3.35 -10.05 9.40
CA ARG A 82 3.82 -10.04 8.02
C ARG A 82 4.97 -9.08 7.85
N LEU A 83 5.87 -9.40 6.93
CA LEU A 83 6.93 -8.49 6.54
C LEU A 83 6.33 -7.25 5.84
N MET A 84 6.85 -6.09 6.20
CA MET A 84 6.66 -4.84 5.48
C MET A 84 8.03 -4.22 5.19
N ILE A 85 8.12 -3.54 4.06
CA ILE A 85 9.36 -2.99 3.51
C ILE A 85 9.16 -1.50 3.17
N LEU A 86 10.09 -0.66 3.59
CA LEU A 86 10.13 0.76 3.27
C LEU A 86 10.47 0.95 1.78
N PRO A 87 9.69 1.74 1.02
CA PRO A 87 9.99 2.08 -0.37
C PRO A 87 11.43 2.59 -0.55
N GLU A 88 12.14 2.06 -1.54
CA GLU A 88 13.59 2.30 -1.74
C GLU A 88 13.92 3.78 -1.95
N GLU A 89 13.00 4.53 -2.54
CA GLU A 89 13.13 5.96 -2.81
C GLU A 89 13.11 6.82 -1.54
N ILE A 90 12.65 6.27 -0.42
CA ILE A 90 12.61 6.99 0.86
C ILE A 90 13.92 6.74 1.62
N SER A 91 14.72 7.79 1.74
CA SER A 91 15.97 7.75 2.50
C SER A 91 15.72 7.76 4.01
N LYS A 92 16.68 7.26 4.79
CA LYS A 92 16.64 7.35 6.25
C LYS A 92 16.59 8.81 6.71
N GLN A 93 17.37 9.70 6.09
CA GLN A 93 17.41 11.11 6.49
C GLN A 93 16.04 11.78 6.32
N GLU A 94 15.39 11.59 5.17
CA GLU A 94 14.07 12.17 4.91
C GLU A 94 13.00 11.59 5.84
N LEU A 95 13.01 10.27 6.06
CA LEU A 95 12.09 9.64 7.01
C LEU A 95 12.25 10.19 8.43
N MET A 96 13.50 10.35 8.90
CA MET A 96 13.78 10.89 10.22
C MET A 96 13.40 12.37 10.33
N ARG A 97 13.64 13.17 9.28
CA ARG A 97 13.27 14.59 9.22
C ARG A 97 11.78 14.79 9.48
N VAL A 98 10.93 13.98 8.85
CA VAL A 98 9.46 14.10 8.99
C VAL A 98 8.85 13.17 10.04
N SER A 99 9.69 12.50 10.85
CA SER A 99 9.25 11.49 11.81
C SER A 99 8.26 12.03 12.84
N TYR A 100 8.41 13.30 13.24
CA TYR A 100 7.50 13.96 14.18
C TYR A 100 6.07 14.01 13.63
N VAL A 101 5.90 14.27 12.33
CA VAL A 101 4.57 14.26 11.68
C VAL A 101 4.03 12.84 11.58
N ILE A 102 4.87 11.86 11.24
CA ILE A 102 4.45 10.45 11.12
C ILE A 102 3.95 9.92 12.46
N LYS A 103 4.63 10.26 13.57
CA LYS A 103 4.23 9.87 14.93
C LYS A 103 2.88 10.45 15.35
N GLU A 104 2.53 11.64 14.87
CA GLU A 104 1.23 12.29 15.12
C GLU A 104 0.16 11.97 14.05
N ALA A 105 0.53 11.24 13.01
CA ALA A 105 -0.38 10.89 11.93
C ALA A 105 -1.44 9.91 12.44
N ASN A 106 -2.68 10.12 11.98
CA ASN A 106 -3.75 9.18 12.24
C ASN A 106 -4.50 8.85 10.95
N LYS A 107 -5.25 7.74 10.98
CA LYS A 107 -6.00 7.22 9.84
C LYS A 107 -6.86 8.29 9.16
N TRP A 108 -7.56 9.12 9.95
CA TRP A 108 -8.48 10.13 9.42
C TRP A 108 -7.73 11.24 8.68
N LYS A 109 -6.68 11.81 9.28
CA LYS A 109 -5.87 12.87 8.67
C LYS A 109 -5.28 12.42 7.33
N VAL A 110 -4.65 11.24 7.30
CA VAL A 110 -4.01 10.72 6.09
C VAL A 110 -5.04 10.32 5.03
N SER A 111 -6.19 9.77 5.44
CA SER A 111 -7.28 9.43 4.49
C SER A 111 -7.86 10.68 3.82
N ASN A 112 -8.11 11.74 4.59
CA ASN A 112 -8.58 13.01 4.05
C ASN A 112 -7.55 13.67 3.14
N TYR A 113 -6.27 13.64 3.53
CA TYR A 113 -5.19 14.11 2.68
C TYR A 113 -5.14 13.36 1.34
N CYS A 114 -5.18 12.02 1.37
CA CYS A 114 -5.19 11.19 0.17
C CYS A 114 -6.34 11.55 -0.76
N ARG A 115 -7.55 11.68 -0.22
CA ARG A 115 -8.73 12.03 -1.01
C ARG A 115 -8.63 13.43 -1.62
N ARG A 116 -8.18 14.43 -0.84
CA ARG A 116 -8.07 15.83 -1.30
C ARG A 116 -6.95 16.03 -2.32
N THR A 117 -5.83 15.33 -2.14
CA THR A 117 -4.63 15.50 -2.98
C THR A 117 -4.72 14.66 -4.26
N TYR A 118 -5.23 13.44 -4.17
CA TYR A 118 -5.18 12.48 -5.27
C TYR A 118 -6.55 12.00 -5.80
N GLY A 119 -7.65 12.37 -5.13
CA GLY A 119 -9.01 12.02 -5.59
C GLY A 119 -9.44 10.57 -5.31
N PHE A 120 -8.61 9.77 -4.64
CA PHE A 120 -8.92 8.37 -4.30
C PHE A 120 -8.82 8.07 -2.80
N ASN A 121 -9.45 6.96 -2.39
CA ASN A 121 -9.43 6.47 -1.01
C ASN A 121 -8.18 5.62 -0.77
N THR A 122 -7.67 5.63 0.47
CA THR A 122 -6.48 4.86 0.87
C THR A 122 -6.67 3.34 0.75
N HIS A 123 -7.90 2.84 0.81
CA HIS A 123 -8.18 1.42 0.59
C HIS A 123 -7.93 0.99 -0.87
N ALA A 124 -8.07 1.91 -1.83
CA ALA A 124 -7.78 1.62 -3.23
C ALA A 124 -6.29 1.32 -3.47
N LEU A 125 -5.38 1.92 -2.68
CA LEU A 125 -3.93 1.63 -2.75
C LEU A 125 -3.61 0.17 -2.44
N ARG A 126 -4.31 -0.44 -1.47
CA ARG A 126 -4.16 -1.86 -1.16
C ARG A 126 -4.54 -2.72 -2.34
N TYR A 127 -5.67 -2.40 -3.00
CA TYR A 127 -6.14 -3.15 -4.15
C TYR A 127 -5.32 -2.92 -5.41
N ALA A 128 -4.74 -1.73 -5.60
CA ALA A 128 -3.83 -1.47 -6.72
C ALA A 128 -2.66 -2.46 -6.74
N LEU A 129 -2.03 -2.75 -5.59
CA LEU A 129 -0.99 -3.79 -5.52
C LEU A 129 -1.54 -5.19 -5.77
N ILE A 130 -2.70 -5.53 -5.21
CA ILE A 130 -3.33 -6.85 -5.40
C ILE A 130 -3.61 -7.11 -6.89
N SER A 131 -4.24 -6.15 -7.57
CA SER A 131 -4.51 -6.21 -9.01
C SER A 131 -3.22 -6.33 -9.81
N TYR A 132 -2.19 -5.53 -9.48
CA TYR A 132 -0.90 -5.58 -10.15
C TYR A 132 -0.21 -6.95 -10.02
N LEU A 133 -0.16 -7.52 -8.81
CA LEU A 133 0.41 -8.85 -8.59
C LEU A 133 -0.39 -9.95 -9.28
N SER A 134 -1.72 -9.84 -9.30
CA SER A 134 -2.60 -10.76 -10.03
C SER A 134 -2.32 -10.75 -11.53
N GLN A 135 -2.24 -9.57 -12.13
CA GLN A 135 -1.91 -9.39 -13.55
C GLN A 135 -0.50 -9.89 -13.90
N LYS A 136 0.42 -9.91 -12.92
CA LYS A 136 1.74 -10.54 -13.05
C LYS A 136 1.71 -12.06 -12.88
N GLY A 137 0.54 -12.67 -12.71
CA GLY A 137 0.39 -14.11 -12.55
C GLY A 137 0.79 -14.64 -11.17
N VAL A 138 0.97 -13.76 -10.17
CA VAL A 138 1.34 -14.19 -8.82
C VAL A 138 0.19 -14.98 -8.20
N ALA A 139 0.52 -16.13 -7.62
CA ALA A 139 -0.49 -17.02 -7.08
C ALA A 139 -1.27 -16.36 -5.91
N PRO A 140 -2.61 -16.48 -5.85
CA PRO A 140 -3.45 -15.82 -4.84
C PRO A 140 -3.01 -16.03 -3.39
N GLN A 141 -2.51 -17.21 -3.06
CA GLN A 141 -1.97 -17.54 -1.74
C GLN A 141 -0.75 -16.70 -1.35
N LEU A 142 0.12 -16.38 -2.32
CA LEU A 142 1.27 -15.51 -2.10
C LEU A 142 0.81 -14.07 -1.90
N ILE A 143 -0.12 -13.60 -2.73
CA ILE A 143 -0.74 -12.28 -2.57
C ILE A 143 -1.39 -12.17 -1.18
N ALA A 144 -2.07 -13.21 -0.70
CA ALA A 144 -2.69 -13.24 0.62
C ALA A 144 -1.67 -13.10 1.75
N LYS A 145 -0.54 -13.81 1.67
CA LYS A 145 0.55 -13.71 2.64
C LYS A 145 1.22 -12.35 2.60
N ILE A 146 1.48 -11.81 1.40
CA ILE A 146 2.03 -10.46 1.19
C ILE A 146 1.11 -9.41 1.79
N THR A 147 -0.20 -9.53 1.62
CA THR A 147 -1.17 -8.49 2.02
C THR A 147 -1.77 -8.71 3.42
N GLY A 148 -1.53 -9.86 4.05
CA GLY A 148 -2.03 -10.21 5.38
C GLY A 148 -3.52 -10.60 5.40
N HIS A 149 -4.06 -11.13 4.31
CA HIS A 149 -5.42 -11.69 4.29
C HIS A 149 -5.47 -13.04 5.01
N LYS A 150 -6.59 -13.29 5.72
CA LYS A 150 -6.83 -14.56 6.41
C LYS A 150 -7.40 -15.62 5.47
N THR A 151 -8.38 -15.24 4.64
CA THR A 151 -8.99 -16.11 3.63
C THR A 151 -8.60 -15.63 2.23
N LEU A 152 -8.65 -16.56 1.28
CA LEU A 152 -8.35 -16.29 -0.11
C LEU A 152 -9.56 -15.72 -0.86
N ASP A 153 -10.77 -15.90 -0.34
CA ASP A 153 -12.04 -15.63 -1.05
C ASP A 153 -12.09 -14.22 -1.66
N TYR A 154 -11.65 -13.21 -0.92
CA TYR A 154 -11.58 -11.84 -1.44
C TYR A 154 -10.59 -11.72 -2.59
N ILE A 155 -9.39 -12.30 -2.45
CA ILE A 155 -8.36 -12.24 -3.51
C ILE A 155 -8.81 -13.08 -4.72
N LEU A 156 -9.41 -14.26 -4.49
CA LEU A 156 -9.93 -15.12 -5.54
C LEU A 156 -11.02 -14.41 -6.33
N TYR A 157 -11.99 -13.78 -5.66
CA TYR A 157 -13.01 -12.98 -6.34
C TYR A 157 -12.40 -11.92 -7.29
N TYR A 158 -11.39 -11.18 -6.82
CA TYR A 158 -10.71 -10.18 -7.66
C TYR A 158 -9.89 -10.78 -8.80
N THR A 159 -9.11 -11.81 -8.50
CA THR A 159 -8.15 -12.41 -9.44
C THR A 159 -8.84 -13.29 -10.48
N GLN A 160 -9.88 -14.04 -10.09
CA GLN A 160 -10.64 -14.92 -10.97
C GLN A 160 -11.39 -14.13 -12.05
N GLN A 161 -12.08 -13.05 -11.67
CA GLN A 161 -12.84 -12.27 -12.64
C GLN A 161 -11.92 -11.60 -13.68
N GLN A 162 -10.84 -10.95 -13.24
CA GLN A 162 -9.87 -10.33 -14.16
C GLN A 162 -9.23 -11.37 -15.09
N LYS A 163 -8.78 -12.51 -14.52
CA LYS A 163 -8.09 -13.55 -15.28
C LYS A 163 -9.04 -14.29 -16.22
N ALA A 164 -10.30 -14.51 -15.84
CA ALA A 164 -11.30 -15.09 -16.73
C ALA A 164 -11.59 -14.19 -17.93
N GLU A 165 -11.70 -12.87 -17.71
CA GLU A 165 -11.89 -11.91 -18.80
C GLU A 165 -10.66 -11.77 -19.71
N GLU A 166 -9.46 -11.89 -19.17
CA GLU A 166 -8.20 -11.89 -19.93
C GLU A 166 -8.09 -13.16 -20.78
N LEU A 167 -8.26 -14.33 -20.17
CA LEU A 167 -8.25 -15.63 -20.86
C LEU A 167 -9.31 -15.68 -21.98
N LEU A 168 -10.52 -15.18 -21.73
CA LEU A 168 -11.57 -15.14 -22.74
C LEU A 168 -11.22 -14.24 -23.94
N LYS A 169 -10.46 -13.16 -23.72
CA LYS A 169 -9.98 -12.29 -24.81
C LYS A 169 -8.82 -12.90 -25.59
N ASP A 170 -8.03 -13.73 -24.93
CA ASP A 170 -6.86 -14.39 -25.52
C ASP A 170 -7.22 -15.68 -26.27
N LEU A 171 -8.40 -16.24 -26.04
CA LEU A 171 -8.97 -17.31 -26.87
C LEU A 171 -9.24 -16.77 -28.28
N ARG A 172 -8.30 -17.01 -29.19
CA ARG A 172 -8.47 -16.91 -30.65
C ARG A 172 -8.86 -18.25 -31.23
#